data_AF-A0A4Q4XD18-F1
#
_entry.id   AF-A0A4Q4XD18-F1
#
_cell.length_a   1.000
_cell.length_b   1.000
_cell.length_c   1.000
_cell.angle_alpha   90.00
_cell.angle_beta   90.00
_cell.angle_gamma   90.00
#
_symmetry.space_group_name_H-M   'P 1'
#
loop_
_entity.id
_entity.type
_entity.pdbx_description
1 polymer ?
#
loop_
_entity_poly.entity_id
_entity_poly.type
_entity_poly.pdbx_seq_one_letter_code
_entity_poly.pdbx_strand_id
1 'polypeptide(L)'
;MAVESDMQERLAALELSIQQICMVAGYTEPDTSSTCSPTDRVSPDPSSGDKVPGVLCFSKSPSCSAYNNLESTGGFRTDWAYSDWAYATASEMIEALGGTNFCSLCEEATTTTGHGRYIVWQAVYGWPESGEAICGHGRCASTFDAFSPVTGDTIMGPAMGGWSTAEDLMKYTTALLQAHAAMPLSGHIFTARSPVEKSYAFDFYRSQLLGTILGMGWNSIYAKKMSTLVPKSHAGPVMAHRGSGALPGYHVAMALLPELSSSAVVCINFIAVGDVSGWASLAALEALAETRQASNFAALATERRPFRMSGIFRG
;
A
#
# COMPACT_ATOMS: atom_id res chain seq x y z
N MET A 1 34.00 -5.18 -9.74
CA MET A 1 33.94 -6.57 -10.24
C MET A 1 33.27 -7.52 -9.24
N ALA A 2 33.84 -7.88 -8.08
CA ALA A 2 33.18 -8.84 -7.17
C ALA A 2 31.84 -8.35 -6.57
N VAL A 3 31.76 -7.07 -6.13
CA VAL A 3 30.54 -6.47 -5.57
C VAL A 3 29.42 -6.32 -6.62
N GLU A 4 29.80 -6.00 -7.84
CA GLU A 4 28.87 -5.82 -8.96
C GLU A 4 28.27 -7.16 -9.42
N SER A 5 29.08 -8.22 -9.42
CA SER A 5 28.62 -9.59 -9.70
C SER A 5 27.64 -10.09 -8.63
N ASP A 6 27.92 -9.84 -7.35
CA ASP A 6 27.02 -10.20 -6.23
C ASP A 6 25.66 -9.49 -6.34
N MET A 7 25.68 -8.18 -6.67
CA MET A 7 24.46 -7.40 -6.85
C MET A 7 23.61 -7.92 -8.02
N GLN A 8 24.24 -8.23 -9.17
CA GLN A 8 23.54 -8.76 -10.33
C GLN A 8 22.90 -10.14 -10.06
N GLU A 9 23.61 -11.03 -9.37
CA GLU A 9 23.07 -12.33 -8.97
C GLU A 9 21.85 -12.19 -8.04
N ARG A 10 21.90 -11.22 -7.12
CA ARG A 10 20.80 -10.95 -6.18
C ARG A 10 19.59 -10.32 -6.86
N LEU A 11 19.81 -9.42 -7.83
CA LEU A 11 18.74 -8.88 -8.67
C LEU A 11 18.06 -9.99 -9.47
N ALA A 12 18.83 -10.87 -10.11
CA ALA A 12 18.28 -12.02 -10.84
C ALA A 12 17.48 -12.98 -9.92
N ALA A 13 17.97 -13.24 -8.70
CA ALA A 13 17.25 -14.05 -7.72
C ALA A 13 15.94 -13.39 -7.25
N LEU A 14 15.95 -12.07 -7.05
CA LEU A 14 14.77 -11.30 -6.70
C LEU A 14 13.73 -11.33 -7.83
N GLU A 15 14.16 -11.08 -9.07
CA GLU A 15 13.30 -11.16 -10.27
C GLU A 15 12.65 -12.54 -10.39
N LEU A 16 13.43 -13.62 -10.24
CA LEU A 16 12.92 -14.98 -10.26
C LEU A 16 11.90 -15.23 -9.14
N SER A 17 12.17 -14.74 -7.92
CA SER A 17 11.24 -14.87 -6.80
C SER A 17 9.92 -14.15 -7.08
N ILE A 18 9.98 -12.92 -7.59
CA ILE A 18 8.79 -12.14 -7.98
C ILE A 18 7.99 -12.87 -9.07
N GLN A 19 8.66 -13.38 -10.11
CA GLN A 19 8.01 -14.17 -11.15
C GLN A 19 7.29 -15.40 -10.58
N GLN A 20 7.93 -16.12 -9.65
CA GLN A 20 7.33 -17.29 -9.01
C GLN A 20 6.11 -16.93 -8.15
N ILE A 21 6.18 -15.83 -7.39
CA ILE A 21 5.04 -15.31 -6.60
C ILE A 21 3.87 -14.98 -7.55
N CYS A 22 4.15 -14.26 -8.64
CA CYS A 22 3.16 -13.89 -9.64
C CYS A 22 2.50 -15.13 -10.27
N MET A 23 3.29 -16.13 -10.70
CA MET A 23 2.77 -17.38 -11.27
C MET A 23 1.86 -18.14 -10.30
N VAL A 24 2.26 -18.27 -9.04
CA VAL A 24 1.44 -18.94 -8.01
C VAL A 24 0.11 -18.23 -7.78
N ALA A 25 0.12 -16.91 -7.88
CA ALA A 25 -1.07 -16.09 -7.68
C ALA A 25 -1.99 -16.03 -8.91
N GLY A 26 -1.68 -16.78 -9.97
CA GLY A 26 -2.47 -16.87 -11.19
C GLY A 26 -2.19 -15.75 -12.19
N TYR A 27 -1.09 -15.01 -12.03
CA TYR A 27 -0.60 -14.13 -13.07
C TYR A 27 0.13 -14.96 -14.13
N THR A 28 -0.52 -15.13 -15.27
CA THR A 28 0.12 -15.54 -16.52
C THR A 28 0.20 -14.31 -17.41
N GLU A 29 1.27 -14.16 -18.19
CA GLU A 29 1.27 -13.15 -19.25
C GLU A 29 -0.02 -13.31 -20.07
N PRO A 30 -0.71 -12.21 -20.40
CA PRO A 30 -1.95 -12.29 -21.15
C PRO A 30 -1.68 -13.00 -22.47
N ASP A 31 -2.29 -14.19 -22.64
CA ASP A 31 -2.24 -14.89 -23.91
C ASP A 31 -3.01 -14.06 -24.93
N THR A 32 -2.28 -13.37 -25.81
CA THR A 32 -2.83 -12.51 -26.86
C THR A 32 -3.78 -13.26 -27.81
N SER A 33 -3.81 -14.60 -27.74
CA SER A 33 -4.71 -15.44 -28.54
C SER A 33 -6.04 -15.80 -27.86
N SER A 34 -6.17 -15.58 -26.54
CA SER A 34 -7.38 -15.89 -25.76
C SER A 34 -8.16 -14.62 -25.41
N THR A 35 -8.80 -14.02 -26.41
CA THR A 35 -9.69 -12.88 -26.15
C THR A 35 -10.97 -13.36 -25.46
N CYS A 36 -11.19 -12.99 -24.20
CA CYS A 36 -12.55 -12.91 -23.67
C CYS A 36 -13.36 -11.95 -24.58
N SER A 37 -14.58 -12.34 -24.94
CA SER A 37 -15.43 -11.58 -25.86
C SER A 37 -15.54 -10.10 -25.44
N PRO A 38 -15.40 -9.13 -26.37
CA PRO A 38 -15.46 -7.69 -26.07
C PRO A 38 -16.78 -7.18 -25.48
N THR A 39 -17.82 -8.02 -25.42
CA THR A 39 -19.18 -7.65 -25.03
C THR A 39 -19.37 -7.36 -23.54
N ASP A 40 -18.38 -7.66 -22.70
CA ASP A 40 -18.45 -7.41 -21.24
C ASP A 40 -17.72 -6.13 -20.80
N ARG A 41 -17.13 -5.36 -21.73
CA ARG A 41 -16.52 -4.06 -21.43
C ARG A 41 -17.61 -3.01 -21.21
N VAL A 42 -18.09 -2.91 -19.98
CA VAL A 42 -18.86 -1.75 -19.52
C VAL A 42 -17.85 -0.69 -19.07
N SER A 43 -17.31 0.09 -20.01
CA SER A 43 -16.65 1.34 -19.65
C SER A 43 -17.73 2.40 -19.44
N PRO A 44 -17.91 2.95 -18.23
CA PRO A 44 -18.84 4.06 -18.03
C PRO A 44 -18.35 5.26 -18.83
N ASP A 45 -19.21 5.85 -19.66
CA ASP A 45 -18.91 7.08 -20.39
C ASP A 45 -18.82 8.25 -19.41
N PRO A 46 -17.62 8.82 -19.17
CA PRO A 46 -17.47 9.94 -18.23
C PRO A 46 -18.15 11.22 -18.72
N SER A 47 -18.57 11.29 -19.99
CA SER A 47 -19.29 12.43 -20.57
C SER A 47 -20.82 12.34 -20.44
N SER A 48 -21.37 11.19 -20.02
CA SER A 48 -22.83 11.00 -19.96
C SER A 48 -23.50 11.70 -18.77
N GLY A 49 -22.74 12.25 -17.83
CA GLY A 49 -23.29 12.88 -16.62
C GLY A 49 -23.96 11.89 -15.66
N ASP A 50 -23.94 10.59 -15.96
CA ASP A 50 -24.47 9.56 -15.10
C ASP A 50 -23.52 9.34 -13.92
N LYS A 51 -24.05 9.57 -12.72
CA LYS A 51 -23.33 9.29 -11.47
C LYS A 51 -23.02 7.80 -11.42
N VAL A 52 -21.75 7.44 -11.51
CA VAL A 52 -21.26 6.07 -11.30
C VAL A 52 -21.82 5.58 -9.94
N PRO A 53 -22.64 4.51 -9.89
CA PRO A 53 -23.25 4.09 -8.65
C PRO A 53 -22.21 3.46 -7.72
N GLY A 54 -21.96 4.07 -6.56
CA GLY A 54 -21.03 3.55 -5.54
C GLY A 54 -20.95 4.43 -4.30
N VAL A 55 -21.03 3.79 -3.13
CA VAL A 55 -21.21 4.40 -1.78
C VAL A 55 -19.96 5.16 -1.26
N LEU A 56 -18.87 5.20 -2.03
CA LEU A 56 -17.61 5.87 -1.65
C LEU A 56 -17.51 7.34 -2.11
N CYS A 57 -18.56 7.85 -2.78
CA CYS A 57 -18.61 9.18 -3.38
C CYS A 57 -19.43 10.19 -2.58
N PHE A 58 -19.56 10.03 -1.25
CA PHE A 58 -20.18 11.07 -0.44
C PHE A 58 -19.32 12.32 -0.41
N SER A 59 -19.97 13.48 -0.34
CA SER A 59 -19.28 14.73 -0.01
C SER A 59 -18.69 14.61 1.40
N LYS A 60 -17.61 15.35 1.67
CA LYS A 60 -16.96 15.40 2.99
C LYS A 60 -17.91 15.84 4.12
N SER A 61 -18.84 16.76 3.82
CA SER A 61 -19.64 17.48 4.82
C SER A 61 -20.37 16.70 5.95
N PRO A 62 -20.78 15.41 5.83
CA PRO A 62 -21.38 14.69 6.95
C PRO A 62 -20.40 13.82 7.77
N SER A 63 -19.12 13.70 7.41
CA SER A 63 -18.26 12.66 8.02
C SER A 63 -17.99 12.87 9.51
N CYS A 64 -17.62 14.09 9.92
CA CYS A 64 -17.35 14.39 11.33
C CYS A 64 -18.57 14.14 12.22
N SER A 65 -19.77 14.49 11.74
CA SER A 65 -21.02 14.23 12.46
C SER A 65 -21.29 12.73 12.56
N ALA A 66 -21.12 11.97 11.47
CA ALA A 66 -21.28 10.53 11.49
C ALA A 66 -20.28 9.86 12.45
N TYR A 67 -19.01 10.25 12.38
CA TYR A 67 -17.94 9.70 13.22
C TYR A 67 -18.16 9.99 14.71
N ASN A 68 -18.63 11.19 15.06
CA ASN A 68 -18.95 11.57 16.44
C ASN A 68 -20.08 10.74 17.08
N ASN A 69 -20.92 10.10 16.27
CA ASN A 69 -22.02 9.27 16.74
C ASN A 69 -21.65 7.77 16.82
N LEU A 70 -20.41 7.40 16.46
CA LEU A 70 -19.95 6.02 16.58
C LEU A 70 -19.67 5.66 18.03
N GLU A 71 -20.07 4.45 18.44
CA GLU A 71 -19.68 3.90 19.72
C GLU A 71 -18.19 3.56 19.73
N SER A 72 -17.52 3.85 20.85
CA SER A 72 -16.13 3.50 21.05
C SER A 72 -16.00 2.00 21.32
N THR A 73 -15.26 1.29 20.47
CA THR A 73 -15.04 -0.17 20.59
C THR A 73 -13.71 -0.54 21.26
N GLY A 74 -12.91 0.45 21.67
CA GLY A 74 -11.59 0.25 22.28
C GLY A 74 -11.13 1.47 23.07
N GLY A 75 -10.11 1.31 23.90
CA GLY A 75 -9.59 2.42 24.70
C GLY A 75 -8.78 3.42 23.86
N PHE A 76 -8.95 4.70 24.18
CA PHE A 76 -8.25 5.78 23.50
C PHE A 76 -6.73 5.63 23.64
N ARG A 77 -6.02 5.51 22.50
CA ARG A 77 -4.57 5.29 22.42
C ARG A 77 -4.05 4.01 23.08
N THR A 78 -4.92 3.09 23.46
CA THR A 78 -4.53 1.79 24.00
C THR A 78 -4.73 0.67 23.00
N ASP A 79 -5.75 0.80 22.15
CA ASP A 79 -6.12 -0.20 21.15
C ASP A 79 -5.96 0.37 19.75
N TRP A 80 -5.29 -0.40 18.90
CA TRP A 80 -5.06 -0.03 17.51
C TRP A 80 -6.09 -0.68 16.59
N ALA A 81 -6.72 0.14 15.75
CA ALA A 81 -7.57 -0.31 14.66
C ALA A 81 -7.34 0.58 13.44
N TYR A 82 -7.13 -0.04 12.28
CA TYR A 82 -7.05 0.67 11.02
C TYR A 82 -8.46 1.13 10.60
N SER A 83 -8.59 2.38 10.16
CA SER A 83 -9.87 2.92 9.70
C SER A 83 -9.68 4.03 8.67
N ASP A 84 -10.10 3.78 7.44
CA ASP A 84 -10.13 4.81 6.39
C ASP A 84 -11.05 5.99 6.79
N TRP A 85 -12.11 5.72 7.56
CA TRP A 85 -13.00 6.76 8.10
C TRP A 85 -12.29 7.67 9.10
N ALA A 86 -11.34 7.15 9.88
CA ALA A 86 -10.54 7.98 10.78
C ALA A 86 -9.63 8.93 9.98
N TYR A 87 -9.06 8.47 8.87
CA TYR A 87 -8.27 9.31 7.96
C TYR A 87 -9.11 10.38 7.27
N ALA A 88 -10.29 10.01 6.77
CA ALA A 88 -11.26 10.95 6.22
C ALA A 88 -11.62 12.04 7.25
N THR A 89 -11.96 11.65 8.47
CA THR A 89 -12.32 12.60 9.54
C THR A 89 -11.14 13.50 9.93
N ALA A 90 -9.93 12.95 10.04
CA ALA A 90 -8.73 13.72 10.34
C ALA A 90 -8.44 14.76 9.25
N SER A 91 -8.68 14.42 7.98
CA SER A 91 -8.50 15.35 6.87
C SER A 91 -9.46 16.54 6.95
N GLU A 92 -10.73 16.32 7.30
CA GLU A 92 -11.69 17.42 7.48
C GLU A 92 -11.30 18.36 8.61
N MET A 93 -10.75 17.82 9.71
CA MET A 93 -10.21 18.64 10.79
C MET A 93 -9.03 19.48 10.30
N ILE A 94 -8.13 18.90 9.51
CA ILE A 94 -6.99 19.61 8.92
C ILE A 94 -7.47 20.71 7.97
N GLU A 95 -8.46 20.44 7.12
CA GLU A 95 -9.05 21.42 6.21
C GLU A 95 -9.71 22.58 6.96
N ALA A 96 -10.49 22.27 8.00
CA ALA A 96 -11.15 23.27 8.84
C ALA A 96 -10.14 24.18 9.56
N LEU A 97 -9.00 23.63 10.00
CA LEU A 97 -7.94 24.38 10.67
C LEU A 97 -7.04 25.14 9.70
N GLY A 98 -6.75 24.57 8.53
CA GLY A 98 -5.87 25.14 7.51
C GLY A 98 -6.56 26.16 6.60
N GLY A 99 -7.89 26.16 6.54
CA GLY A 99 -8.67 27.07 5.69
C GLY A 99 -8.58 26.77 4.19
N THR A 100 -8.07 25.61 3.81
CA THR A 100 -7.95 25.14 2.42
C THR A 100 -8.19 23.62 2.37
N ASN A 101 -8.42 23.08 1.17
CA ASN A 101 -8.65 21.65 1.01
C ASN A 101 -7.35 20.83 1.25
N PHE A 102 -7.52 19.58 1.66
CA PHE A 102 -6.43 18.69 2.07
C PHE A 102 -5.44 18.43 0.94
N CYS A 103 -5.95 18.24 -0.29
CA CYS A 103 -5.12 18.01 -1.46
C CYS A 103 -4.21 19.20 -1.74
N SER A 104 -4.73 20.42 -1.67
CA SER A 104 -3.93 21.64 -1.81
C SER A 104 -2.88 21.77 -0.72
N LEU A 105 -3.18 21.40 0.53
CA LEU A 105 -2.17 21.37 1.61
C LEU A 105 -1.06 20.36 1.32
N CYS A 106 -1.40 19.16 0.83
CA CYS A 106 -0.40 18.16 0.46
C CYS A 106 0.49 18.64 -0.71
N GLU A 107 -0.09 19.30 -1.71
CA GLU A 107 0.65 19.88 -2.83
C GLU A 107 1.56 21.03 -2.37
N GLU A 108 1.05 21.91 -1.51
CA GLU A 108 1.86 22.99 -0.95
C GLU A 108 3.03 22.43 -0.13
N ALA A 109 2.79 21.44 0.72
CA ALA A 109 3.84 20.82 1.53
C ALA A 109 4.92 20.12 0.69
N THR A 110 4.54 19.45 -0.40
CA THR A 110 5.50 18.76 -1.29
C THR A 110 6.27 19.74 -2.18
N THR A 111 5.63 20.82 -2.64
CA THR A 111 6.28 21.85 -3.44
C THR A 111 7.21 22.75 -2.61
N THR A 112 6.80 23.18 -1.42
CA THR A 112 7.61 24.04 -0.53
C THR A 112 8.88 23.36 -0.01
N THR A 113 8.89 22.02 0.09
CA THR A 113 10.07 21.28 0.50
C THR A 113 11.09 21.06 -0.62
N GLY A 114 10.89 21.66 -1.81
CA GLY A 114 11.84 21.59 -2.94
C GLY A 114 11.87 20.24 -3.63
N HIS A 115 10.91 19.39 -3.31
CA HIS A 115 10.95 17.96 -3.55
C HIS A 115 10.09 17.52 -4.75
N GLY A 116 9.33 18.43 -5.35
CA GLY A 116 8.49 18.15 -6.52
C GLY A 116 7.19 17.43 -6.15
N ARG A 117 6.42 17.03 -7.16
CA ARG A 117 5.10 16.39 -6.97
C ARG A 117 5.28 14.90 -6.71
N TYR A 118 5.12 14.48 -5.47
CA TYR A 118 5.20 13.06 -5.12
C TYR A 118 3.87 12.33 -5.18
N ILE A 119 2.78 13.04 -4.94
CA ILE A 119 1.44 12.50 -4.94
C ILE A 119 0.58 13.50 -5.70
N VAL A 120 -0.07 13.02 -6.76
CA VAL A 120 -0.95 13.78 -7.62
C VAL A 120 -2.38 13.56 -7.15
N TRP A 121 -3.11 14.65 -6.96
CA TRP A 121 -4.52 14.62 -6.60
C TRP A 121 -5.39 15.01 -7.80
N GLN A 122 -6.39 14.19 -8.10
CA GLN A 122 -7.30 14.45 -9.22
C GLN A 122 -8.03 15.79 -9.09
N ALA A 123 -8.36 16.19 -7.86
CA ALA A 123 -8.98 17.49 -7.57
C ALA A 123 -8.10 18.70 -7.94
N VAL A 124 -6.78 18.51 -8.03
CA VAL A 124 -5.81 19.58 -8.32
C VAL A 124 -5.39 19.56 -9.80
N TYR A 125 -5.20 18.37 -10.39
CA TYR A 125 -4.57 18.23 -11.70
C TYR A 125 -5.43 17.52 -12.76
N GLY A 126 -6.65 17.11 -12.43
CA GLY A 126 -7.45 16.25 -13.29
C GLY A 126 -6.95 14.79 -13.25
N TRP A 127 -7.50 13.97 -14.14
CA TRP A 127 -7.14 12.54 -14.20
C TRP A 127 -5.73 12.38 -14.78
N PRO A 128 -4.77 11.79 -14.04
CA PRO A 128 -3.48 11.45 -14.60
C PRO A 128 -3.61 10.32 -15.62
N GLU A 129 -2.64 10.21 -16.53
CA GLU A 129 -2.48 8.99 -17.34
C GLU A 129 -2.22 7.82 -16.38
N SER A 130 -3.19 6.92 -16.23
CA SER A 130 -3.09 5.74 -15.39
C SER A 130 -2.75 4.51 -16.24
N GLY A 131 -1.82 3.67 -15.78
CA GLY A 131 -1.65 2.35 -16.37
C GLY A 131 -2.92 1.51 -16.17
N GLU A 132 -3.34 0.76 -17.18
CA GLU A 132 -4.52 -0.12 -17.09
C GLU A 132 -4.39 -1.09 -15.92
N ALA A 133 -5.49 -1.30 -15.19
CA ALA A 133 -5.54 -2.32 -14.16
C ALA A 133 -5.85 -3.68 -14.77
N ILE A 134 -5.25 -4.70 -14.18
CA ILE A 134 -5.45 -6.09 -14.56
C ILE A 134 -6.10 -6.80 -13.38
N CYS A 135 -7.09 -7.64 -13.63
CA CYS A 135 -7.66 -8.49 -12.60
C CYS A 135 -7.65 -9.93 -13.05
N GLY A 136 -7.11 -10.79 -12.19
CA GLY A 136 -7.13 -12.21 -12.39
C GLY A 136 -8.40 -12.78 -11.78
N HIS A 137 -9.34 -13.25 -12.61
CA HIS A 137 -10.45 -14.06 -12.14
C HIS A 137 -10.20 -15.54 -12.48
N GLY A 138 -9.66 -16.29 -11.52
CA GLY A 138 -9.40 -17.72 -11.69
C GLY A 138 -8.26 -17.99 -12.68
N ARG A 139 -8.58 -18.55 -13.85
CA ARG A 139 -7.62 -18.83 -14.94
C ARG A 139 -7.60 -17.77 -16.03
N CYS A 140 -8.42 -16.73 -15.92
CA CYS A 140 -8.50 -15.66 -16.91
C CYS A 140 -7.96 -14.37 -16.29
N ALA A 141 -6.98 -13.76 -16.95
CA ALA A 141 -6.63 -12.37 -16.71
C ALA A 141 -7.49 -11.52 -17.64
N SER A 142 -8.38 -10.70 -17.09
CA SER A 142 -9.04 -9.65 -17.86
C SER A 142 -8.42 -8.31 -17.50
N THR A 143 -8.09 -7.52 -18.52
CA THR A 143 -7.85 -6.09 -18.31
C THR A 143 -9.20 -5.41 -18.17
N PHE A 144 -9.29 -4.49 -17.22
CA PHE A 144 -10.42 -3.58 -17.15
C PHE A 144 -9.92 -2.21 -16.74
N ASP A 145 -10.65 -1.18 -17.19
CA ASP A 145 -10.43 0.17 -16.71
C ASP A 145 -10.90 0.23 -15.26
N ALA A 146 -9.98 -0.01 -14.32
CA ALA A 146 -10.25 0.22 -12.91
C ALA A 146 -10.25 1.72 -12.66
N PHE A 147 -11.38 2.33 -12.93
CA PHE A 147 -11.58 3.70 -12.52
C PHE A 147 -11.79 3.75 -11.01
N SER A 148 -10.87 4.36 -10.27
CA SER A 148 -11.14 4.69 -8.87
C SER A 148 -12.12 5.86 -8.84
N PRO A 149 -13.34 5.70 -8.30
CA PRO A 149 -14.25 6.82 -8.14
C PRO A 149 -13.81 7.75 -7.00
N VAL A 150 -12.71 7.43 -6.30
CA VAL A 150 -12.22 8.20 -5.16
C VAL A 150 -11.29 9.30 -5.65
N THR A 151 -11.75 10.53 -5.47
CA THR A 151 -11.02 11.74 -5.81
C THR A 151 -10.74 12.56 -4.56
N GLY A 152 -9.88 13.59 -4.68
CA GLY A 152 -9.58 14.49 -3.56
C GLY A 152 -10.79 15.18 -2.93
N ASP A 153 -11.89 15.27 -3.68
CA ASP A 153 -13.14 15.92 -3.26
C ASP A 153 -14.14 14.95 -2.62
N THR A 154 -13.92 13.64 -2.71
CA THR A 154 -14.75 12.67 -1.99
C THR A 154 -14.28 12.50 -0.56
N ILE A 155 -15.18 12.02 0.29
CA ILE A 155 -14.90 11.70 1.70
C ILE A 155 -13.68 10.77 1.87
N MET A 156 -13.46 9.85 0.94
CA MET A 156 -12.35 8.89 0.99
C MET A 156 -11.09 9.39 0.29
N GLY A 157 -11.14 10.56 -0.35
CA GLY A 157 -10.00 11.15 -1.07
C GLY A 157 -8.74 11.14 -0.21
N PRO A 158 -8.75 11.72 0.99
CA PRO A 158 -7.57 11.76 1.85
C PRO A 158 -7.06 10.39 2.33
N ALA A 159 -7.89 9.34 2.31
CA ALA A 159 -7.49 7.98 2.69
C ALA A 159 -6.93 7.16 1.51
N MET A 160 -7.40 7.40 0.27
CA MET A 160 -7.09 6.53 -0.88
C MET A 160 -7.11 7.20 -2.27
N GLY A 161 -7.25 8.52 -2.35
CA GLY A 161 -7.39 9.28 -3.59
C GLY A 161 -6.09 9.84 -4.17
N GLY A 162 -4.95 9.54 -3.54
CA GLY A 162 -3.62 9.98 -4.01
C GLY A 162 -3.06 9.05 -5.08
N TRP A 163 -2.52 9.64 -6.16
CA TRP A 163 -1.90 8.92 -7.26
C TRP A 163 -0.41 9.21 -7.30
N SER A 164 0.41 8.25 -7.73
CA SER A 164 1.84 8.47 -7.88
C SER A 164 2.47 7.49 -8.88
N THR A 165 3.70 7.75 -9.26
CA THR A 165 4.54 6.84 -10.03
C THR A 165 5.55 6.15 -9.10
N ALA A 166 6.08 5.00 -9.50
CA ALA A 166 7.16 4.36 -8.73
C ALA A 166 8.37 5.29 -8.57
N GLU A 167 8.71 6.08 -9.59
CA GLU A 167 9.80 7.05 -9.56
C GLU A 167 9.57 8.13 -8.49
N ASP A 168 8.36 8.70 -8.44
CA ASP A 168 8.04 9.75 -7.50
C ASP A 168 7.92 9.23 -6.06
N LEU A 169 7.40 8.03 -5.86
CA LEU A 169 7.43 7.35 -4.56
C LEU A 169 8.87 7.03 -4.11
N MET A 170 9.79 6.72 -5.03
CA MET A 170 11.21 6.56 -4.69
C MET A 170 11.84 7.88 -4.23
N LYS A 171 11.52 8.99 -4.89
CA LYS A 171 11.95 10.33 -4.41
C LYS A 171 11.34 10.66 -3.05
N TYR A 172 10.05 10.35 -2.85
CA TYR A 172 9.35 10.54 -1.57
C TYR A 172 10.00 9.74 -0.43
N THR A 173 10.26 8.45 -0.65
CA THR A 173 10.92 7.61 0.37
C THR A 173 12.35 8.07 0.67
N THR A 174 13.06 8.62 -0.32
CA THR A 174 14.38 9.25 -0.12
C THR A 174 14.27 10.48 0.79
N ALA A 175 13.32 11.38 0.52
CA ALA A 175 13.07 12.56 1.35
C ALA A 175 12.67 12.16 2.79
N LEU A 176 11.87 11.10 2.96
CA LEU A 176 11.51 10.58 4.28
C LEU A 176 12.71 10.01 5.04
N LEU A 177 13.62 9.30 4.38
CA LEU A 177 14.85 8.80 5.02
C LEU A 177 15.74 9.95 5.50
N GLN A 178 15.88 11.00 4.69
CA GLN A 178 16.62 12.20 5.07
C GLN A 178 15.97 12.92 6.25
N ALA A 179 14.64 13.10 6.21
CA ALA A 179 13.89 13.71 7.31
C ALA A 179 13.98 12.88 8.59
N HIS A 180 13.94 11.55 8.49
CA HIS A 180 14.05 10.64 9.63
C HIS A 180 15.39 10.79 10.37
N ALA A 181 16.48 11.07 9.65
CA ALA A 181 17.79 11.32 10.24
C ALA A 181 17.78 12.57 11.14
N ALA A 182 16.96 13.58 10.81
CA ALA A 182 16.80 14.80 11.60
C ALA A 182 15.73 14.67 12.70
N MET A 183 14.61 14.03 12.38
CA MET A 183 13.46 13.86 13.27
C MET A 183 12.88 12.45 13.10
N PRO A 184 13.29 11.49 13.96
CA PRO A 184 12.83 10.12 13.86
C PRO A 184 11.30 10.01 14.02
N LEU A 185 10.65 9.33 13.06
CA LEU A 185 9.24 8.97 13.12
C LEU A 185 8.99 7.97 14.26
N SER A 186 8.62 8.45 15.44
CA SER A 186 8.33 7.61 16.61
C SER A 186 6.97 6.92 16.50
N GLY A 187 6.92 5.66 16.96
CA GLY A 187 5.66 4.97 17.22
C GLY A 187 4.80 5.72 18.24
N HIS A 188 3.51 5.85 17.98
CA HIS A 188 2.54 6.48 18.91
C HIS A 188 1.52 5.49 19.47
N ILE A 189 1.42 4.28 18.91
CA ILE A 189 0.54 3.21 19.40
C ILE A 189 1.09 1.84 19.01
N PHE A 190 0.95 0.83 19.88
CA PHE A 190 1.37 -0.54 19.57
C PHE A 190 0.28 -1.29 18.78
N THR A 191 0.68 -2.01 17.74
CA THR A 191 -0.25 -2.76 16.86
C THR A 191 -0.32 -4.24 17.23
N ALA A 192 0.67 -4.74 17.97
CA ALA A 192 0.71 -6.12 18.43
C ALA A 192 1.52 -6.25 19.74
N ARG A 193 1.17 -7.27 20.54
CA ARG A 193 2.02 -7.70 21.66
C ARG A 193 3.22 -8.47 21.12
N SER A 194 4.41 -7.93 21.33
CA SER A 194 5.65 -8.49 20.80
C SER A 194 6.82 -8.13 21.72
N PRO A 195 7.83 -9.01 21.88
CA PRO A 195 9.04 -8.67 22.64
C PRO A 195 9.89 -7.60 21.96
N VAL A 196 9.66 -7.33 20.68
CA VAL A 196 10.29 -6.27 19.88
C VAL A 196 9.24 -5.30 19.34
N GLU A 197 9.64 -4.08 19.00
CA GLU A 197 8.71 -3.02 18.57
C GLU A 197 7.79 -3.48 17.42
N LYS A 198 6.47 -3.31 17.64
CA LYS A 198 5.40 -3.38 16.66
C LYS A 198 4.46 -2.21 16.91
N SER A 199 4.75 -1.08 16.29
CA SER A 199 4.03 0.17 16.53
C SER A 199 3.54 0.79 15.22
N TYR A 200 2.70 1.81 15.35
CA TYR A 200 2.23 2.63 14.24
C TYR A 200 2.70 4.07 14.44
N ALA A 201 3.15 4.72 13.36
CA ALA A 201 3.75 6.05 13.34
C ALA A 201 3.31 6.79 12.09
N PHE A 202 2.29 7.66 12.21
CA PHE A 202 1.78 8.51 11.13
C PHE A 202 1.78 7.81 9.76
N ASP A 203 0.86 6.86 9.59
CA ASP A 203 0.67 6.06 8.37
C ASP A 203 1.69 4.91 8.13
N PHE A 204 2.79 4.86 8.88
CA PHE A 204 3.79 3.79 8.81
C PHE A 204 3.64 2.78 9.96
N TYR A 205 3.65 1.50 9.63
CA TYR A 205 3.91 0.43 10.58
C TYR A 205 5.41 0.37 10.86
N ARG A 206 5.78 0.36 12.14
CA ARG A 206 7.16 0.17 12.58
C ARG A 206 7.34 -1.24 13.09
N SER A 207 8.37 -1.90 12.59
CA SER A 207 8.74 -3.26 12.96
C SER A 207 10.23 -3.33 13.25
N GLN A 208 10.60 -3.56 14.52
CA GLN A 208 12.00 -3.80 14.88
C GLN A 208 12.49 -5.15 14.32
N LEU A 209 13.69 -5.15 13.75
CA LEU A 209 14.43 -6.35 13.34
C LEU A 209 15.31 -6.87 14.48
N LEU A 210 15.51 -8.18 14.62
CA LEU A 210 14.97 -9.28 13.81
C LEU A 210 13.48 -9.52 14.12
N GLY A 211 12.64 -9.75 13.10
CA GLY A 211 11.21 -9.94 13.34
C GLY A 211 10.37 -10.06 12.07
N THR A 212 9.08 -10.33 12.24
CA THR A 212 8.09 -10.26 11.14
C THR A 212 7.85 -8.80 10.77
N ILE A 213 7.59 -8.51 9.49
CA ILE A 213 7.24 -7.14 9.08
C ILE A 213 5.72 -7.02 8.99
N LEU A 214 5.17 -5.95 9.59
CA LEU A 214 3.78 -5.53 9.43
C LEU A 214 3.69 -4.41 8.39
N GLY A 215 2.50 -4.17 7.83
CA GLY A 215 2.28 -3.02 6.94
C GLY A 215 2.73 -3.20 5.49
N MET A 216 3.23 -4.37 5.10
CA MET A 216 3.56 -4.72 3.71
C MET A 216 2.46 -5.60 3.11
N GLY A 217 1.20 -5.16 3.18
CA GLY A 217 0.07 -5.92 2.64
C GLY A 217 -0.80 -6.66 3.67
N TRP A 218 -1.64 -7.58 3.19
CA TRP A 218 -2.69 -8.35 3.86
C TRP A 218 -2.28 -9.79 4.14
N ASN A 219 -1.04 -10.14 3.81
CA ASN A 219 -0.54 -11.51 3.95
C ASN A 219 -0.59 -12.03 5.39
N SER A 220 -0.52 -11.17 6.39
CA SER A 220 -0.70 -11.56 7.79
C SER A 220 -2.09 -12.13 8.11
N ILE A 221 -3.10 -11.78 7.31
CA ILE A 221 -4.47 -12.29 7.44
C ILE A 221 -4.61 -13.65 6.74
N TYR A 222 -3.91 -13.84 5.62
CA TYR A 222 -4.05 -15.03 4.77
C TYR A 222 -3.07 -16.16 5.11
N ALA A 223 -1.84 -15.82 5.50
CA ALA A 223 -0.78 -16.78 5.78
C ALA A 223 -0.91 -17.38 7.18
N LYS A 224 -0.50 -18.65 7.35
CA LYS A 224 -0.43 -19.22 8.71
C LYS A 224 0.72 -18.62 9.49
N LYS A 225 1.85 -18.40 8.83
CA LYS A 225 3.06 -17.85 9.41
C LYS A 225 3.66 -16.81 8.46
N MET A 226 3.96 -15.64 8.98
CA MET A 226 4.72 -14.62 8.26
C MET A 226 6.22 -14.95 8.28
N SER A 227 6.93 -14.60 7.20
CA SER A 227 8.39 -14.67 7.20
C SER A 227 9.00 -13.72 8.24
N THR A 228 10.16 -14.10 8.76
CA THR A 228 10.93 -13.29 9.69
C THR A 228 12.14 -12.75 8.95
N LEU A 229 12.30 -11.44 8.96
CA LEU A 229 13.44 -10.78 8.33
C LEU A 229 14.63 -10.84 9.29
N VAL A 230 15.72 -11.47 8.84
CA VAL A 230 16.96 -11.67 9.61
C VAL A 230 18.13 -11.01 8.90
N PRO A 231 18.29 -9.69 9.04
CA PRO A 231 19.38 -8.95 8.41
C PRO A 231 20.78 -9.47 8.78
N LYS A 232 21.73 -9.36 7.85
CA LYS A 232 23.11 -9.84 8.04
C LYS A 232 23.94 -8.95 8.96
N SER A 233 23.75 -7.63 8.89
CA SER A 233 24.68 -6.64 9.45
C SER A 233 24.02 -5.46 10.20
N HIS A 234 22.69 -5.33 10.21
CA HIS A 234 21.98 -4.23 10.84
C HIS A 234 20.80 -4.75 11.67
N ALA A 235 20.31 -3.96 12.62
CA ALA A 235 19.30 -4.39 13.58
C ALA A 235 18.44 -3.19 14.01
N GLY A 236 17.62 -2.72 13.08
CA GLY A 236 16.83 -1.50 13.24
C GLY A 236 15.35 -1.65 12.93
N PRO A 237 14.59 -0.57 13.09
CA PRO A 237 13.20 -0.54 12.67
C PRO A 237 13.10 -0.51 11.14
N VAL A 238 12.23 -1.35 10.60
CA VAL A 238 11.66 -1.16 9.26
C VAL A 238 10.38 -0.36 9.41
N MET A 239 10.25 0.71 8.63
CA MET A 239 9.01 1.48 8.53
C MET A 239 8.32 1.09 7.23
N ALA A 240 7.19 0.44 7.33
CA ALA A 240 6.45 -0.13 6.23
C ALA A 240 5.10 0.57 6.09
N HIS A 241 4.78 0.99 4.88
CA HIS A 241 3.50 1.56 4.56
C HIS A 241 2.86 0.75 3.43
N ARG A 242 1.57 0.48 3.62
CA ARG A 242 0.73 -0.06 2.58
C ARG A 242 -0.03 1.10 1.97
N GLY A 243 0.30 1.44 0.73
CA GLY A 243 -0.48 2.38 -0.05
C GLY A 243 -1.90 1.90 -0.15
N SER A 244 -2.82 2.79 0.23
CA SER A 244 -4.27 2.76 0.02
C SER A 244 -4.81 1.35 -0.25
N GLY A 245 -5.37 0.72 0.78
CA GLY A 245 -6.70 0.10 0.70
C GLY A 245 -7.12 -0.73 -0.51
N ALA A 246 -6.23 -1.28 -1.36
CA ALA A 246 -6.59 -1.97 -2.60
C ALA A 246 -7.73 -1.26 -3.34
N LEU A 247 -7.46 -0.08 -3.92
CA LEU A 247 -8.31 0.34 -5.02
C LEU A 247 -8.35 -0.84 -6.00
N PRO A 248 -9.52 -1.33 -6.42
CA PRO A 248 -9.60 -2.56 -7.20
C PRO A 248 -8.61 -2.51 -8.36
N GLY A 249 -7.63 -3.41 -8.37
CA GLY A 249 -6.62 -3.47 -9.43
C GLY A 249 -5.34 -2.66 -9.21
N TYR A 250 -5.17 -1.91 -8.11
CA TYR A 250 -3.90 -1.24 -7.77
C TYR A 250 -3.47 -1.49 -6.34
N HIS A 251 -2.18 -1.77 -6.18
CA HIS A 251 -1.53 -1.98 -4.90
C HIS A 251 -0.18 -1.27 -4.88
N VAL A 252 0.07 -0.57 -3.78
CA VAL A 252 1.37 0.05 -3.51
C VAL A 252 1.84 -0.41 -2.14
N ALA A 253 3.12 -0.73 -2.04
CA ALA A 253 3.78 -0.98 -0.78
C ALA A 253 5.14 -0.29 -0.78
N MET A 254 5.45 0.36 0.33
CA MET A 254 6.69 1.07 0.53
C MET A 254 7.32 0.63 1.84
N ALA A 255 8.64 0.55 1.86
CA ALA A 255 9.37 0.31 3.10
C ALA A 255 10.64 1.14 3.15
N LEU A 256 10.97 1.58 4.37
CA LEU A 256 12.16 2.35 4.71
C LEU A 256 12.99 1.52 5.68
N LEU A 257 14.28 1.42 5.41
CA LEU A 257 15.30 0.88 6.32
C LEU A 257 16.27 2.02 6.69
N PRO A 258 15.96 2.83 7.72
CA PRO A 258 16.77 3.98 8.08
C PRO A 258 18.24 3.65 8.34
N GLU A 259 18.52 2.53 9.01
CA GLU A 259 19.90 2.11 9.29
C GLU A 259 20.72 1.79 8.03
N LEU A 260 20.05 1.40 6.94
CA LEU A 260 20.68 1.17 5.65
C LEU A 260 20.61 2.38 4.73
N SER A 261 19.95 3.47 5.12
CA SER A 261 19.60 4.58 4.23
C SER A 261 18.98 4.09 2.91
N SER A 262 18.17 3.04 2.99
CA SER A 262 17.62 2.33 1.83
C SER A 262 16.10 2.24 1.92
N SER A 263 15.43 2.21 0.77
CA SER A 263 13.99 2.02 0.67
C SER A 263 13.64 1.03 -0.44
N ALA A 264 12.42 0.48 -0.36
CA ALA A 264 11.79 -0.28 -1.42
C ALA A 264 10.42 0.32 -1.72
N VAL A 265 10.08 0.39 -3.01
CA VAL A 265 8.75 0.75 -3.49
C VAL A 265 8.32 -0.32 -4.47
N VAL A 266 7.12 -0.85 -4.27
CA VAL A 266 6.51 -1.85 -5.14
C VAL A 266 5.12 -1.34 -5.53
N CYS A 267 4.91 -1.16 -6.83
CA CYS A 267 3.63 -0.78 -7.41
C CYS A 267 3.15 -1.93 -8.31
N ILE A 268 1.91 -2.38 -8.09
CA ILE A 268 1.30 -3.48 -8.85
C ILE A 268 -0.06 -3.01 -9.32
N ASN A 269 -0.31 -3.12 -10.62
CA ASN A 269 -1.59 -2.87 -11.28
C ASN A 269 -2.40 -4.16 -11.47
N PHE A 270 -2.31 -5.09 -10.51
CA PHE A 270 -2.96 -6.39 -10.54
C PHE A 270 -3.55 -6.76 -9.19
N ILE A 271 -4.82 -7.17 -9.17
CA ILE A 271 -5.43 -7.80 -7.99
C ILE A 271 -5.33 -9.31 -8.11
N ALA A 272 -4.43 -9.88 -7.31
CA ALA A 272 -4.19 -11.32 -7.26
C ALA A 272 -4.90 -11.95 -6.05
N VAL A 273 -5.21 -13.24 -6.14
CA VAL A 273 -5.59 -14.01 -4.96
C VAL A 273 -4.35 -14.21 -4.09
N GLY A 274 -4.32 -13.58 -2.90
CA GLY A 274 -3.25 -13.78 -1.90
C GLY A 274 -2.21 -12.66 -1.81
N ASP A 275 -2.59 -11.42 -2.12
CA ASP A 275 -1.78 -10.20 -1.98
C ASP A 275 -0.30 -10.36 -2.40
N VAL A 276 -0.12 -10.54 -3.71
CA VAL A 276 1.18 -10.59 -4.39
C VAL A 276 2.04 -9.39 -4.03
N SER A 277 1.43 -8.20 -3.92
CA SER A 277 2.16 -6.98 -3.60
C SER A 277 2.88 -7.09 -2.27
N GLY A 278 2.23 -7.66 -1.25
CA GLY A 278 2.86 -7.89 0.03
C GLY A 278 4.02 -8.88 -0.04
N TRP A 279 3.88 -9.98 -0.78
CA TRP A 279 4.95 -10.98 -0.89
C TRP A 279 6.14 -10.47 -1.70
N ALA A 280 5.90 -9.83 -2.84
CA ALA A 280 6.93 -9.22 -3.66
C ALA A 280 7.71 -8.16 -2.89
N SER A 281 7.00 -7.38 -2.06
CA SER A 281 7.67 -6.35 -1.25
C SER A 281 8.49 -6.93 -0.10
N LEU A 282 8.04 -8.03 0.52
CA LEU A 282 8.84 -8.75 1.50
C LEU A 282 10.08 -9.40 0.86
N ALA A 283 9.98 -9.88 -0.39
CA ALA A 283 11.12 -10.37 -1.14
C ALA A 283 12.14 -9.27 -1.44
N ALA A 284 11.67 -8.09 -1.89
CA ALA A 284 12.53 -6.93 -2.09
C ALA A 284 13.22 -6.49 -0.80
N LEU A 285 12.49 -6.50 0.33
CA LEU A 285 13.06 -6.22 1.65
C LEU A 285 14.10 -7.25 2.09
N GLU A 286 13.87 -8.54 1.86
CA GLU A 286 14.85 -9.59 2.16
C GLU A 286 16.15 -9.43 1.37
N ALA A 287 16.01 -9.07 0.08
CA ALA A 287 17.14 -8.78 -0.78
C ALA A 287 17.92 -7.55 -0.28
N LEU A 288 17.25 -6.45 0.06
CA LEU A 288 17.90 -5.24 0.60
C LEU A 288 18.55 -5.48 1.96
N ALA A 289 17.91 -6.25 2.84
CA ALA A 289 18.41 -6.50 4.19
C ALA A 289 19.55 -7.54 4.24
N GLU A 290 19.90 -8.12 3.08
CA GLU A 290 20.90 -9.20 2.93
C GLU A 290 20.60 -10.40 3.83
N THR A 291 19.34 -10.83 3.89
CA THR A 291 18.92 -11.86 4.86
C THR A 291 19.70 -13.17 4.64
N ARG A 292 20.22 -13.76 5.74
CA ARG A 292 21.07 -14.96 5.66
C ARG A 292 20.37 -16.18 5.07
N GLN A 293 19.05 -16.24 5.23
CA GLN A 293 18.21 -17.31 4.73
C GLN A 293 17.03 -16.71 4.00
N ALA A 294 17.04 -16.81 2.67
CA ALA A 294 15.93 -16.36 1.84
C ALA A 294 14.65 -17.15 2.16
N SER A 295 13.54 -16.42 2.29
CA SER A 295 12.22 -17.03 2.44
C SER A 295 11.73 -17.56 1.10
N ASN A 296 11.01 -18.69 1.15
CA ASN A 296 10.31 -19.21 -0.01
C ASN A 296 8.92 -18.55 -0.13
N PHE A 297 8.90 -17.32 -0.66
CA PHE A 297 7.66 -16.55 -0.80
C PHE A 297 6.63 -17.19 -1.74
N ALA A 298 7.07 -17.96 -2.74
CA ALA A 298 6.15 -18.71 -3.61
C ALA A 298 5.40 -19.81 -2.83
N ALA A 299 6.10 -20.53 -1.94
CA ALA A 299 5.47 -21.49 -1.05
C ALA A 299 4.53 -20.81 -0.05
N LEU A 300 4.92 -19.66 0.51
CA LEU A 300 4.06 -18.88 1.41
C LEU A 300 2.81 -18.32 0.70
N ALA A 301 2.93 -17.88 -0.55
CA ALA A 301 1.80 -17.45 -1.37
C ALA A 301 0.84 -18.60 -1.71
N THR A 302 1.33 -19.84 -1.73
CA THR A 302 0.51 -21.04 -1.89
C THR A 302 -0.19 -21.44 -0.58
N GLU A 303 0.35 -21.04 0.57
CA GLU A 303 -0.20 -21.35 1.88
C GLU A 303 -1.47 -20.52 2.15
N ARG A 304 -2.64 -21.12 1.89
CA ARG A 304 -3.92 -20.49 2.19
C ARG A 304 -4.45 -20.95 3.55
N ARG A 305 -4.74 -20.01 4.45
CA ARG A 305 -5.78 -20.25 5.47
C ARG A 305 -7.14 -20.32 4.75
N PRO A 306 -8.03 -21.27 5.09
CA PRO A 306 -9.42 -21.19 4.66
C PRO A 306 -10.01 -19.87 5.20
N PHE A 307 -10.23 -18.92 4.30
CA PHE A 307 -10.76 -17.60 4.64
C PHE A 307 -12.26 -17.75 4.95
N ARG A 308 -12.63 -17.75 6.24
CA ARG A 308 -14.02 -17.59 6.66
C ARG A 308 -14.30 -16.09 6.80
N MET A 309 -15.02 -15.51 5.84
CA MET A 309 -15.49 -14.12 5.89
C MET A 309 -16.35 -13.78 7.13
N SER A 310 -16.82 -14.77 7.89
CA SER A 310 -17.77 -14.57 8.99
C SER A 310 -17.20 -13.88 10.25
N GLY A 311 -15.89 -13.60 10.32
CA GLY A 311 -15.24 -13.07 11.53
C GLY A 311 -14.87 -11.58 11.52
N ILE A 312 -14.88 -10.92 10.36
CA ILE A 312 -14.38 -9.54 10.24
C ILE A 312 -15.47 -8.48 10.57
N PHE A 313 -16.74 -8.86 10.55
CA PHE A 313 -17.89 -7.97 10.82
C PHE A 313 -18.64 -8.29 12.12
N ARG A 314 -18.02 -9.00 13.07
CA ARG A 314 -18.54 -9.14 14.43
C ARG A 314 -17.62 -8.39 15.40
N GLY A 315 -17.69 -7.08 15.32
CA GLY A 315 -17.26 -6.14 16.35
C GLY A 315 -18.45 -5.25 16.66
#